data_AF-A0A371CT28-F1
#
_entry.id   AF-A0A371CT28-F1
#
_cell.length_a   1.000
_cell.length_b   1.000
_cell.length_c   1.000
_cell.angle_alpha   90.00
_cell.angle_beta   90.00
_cell.angle_gamma   90.00
#
_symmetry.space_group_name_H-M   'P 1'
#
loop_
_entity.id
_entity.type
_entity.pdbx_description
1 polymer ?
#
loop_
_entity_poly.entity_id
_entity_poly.type
_entity_poly.pdbx_seq_one_letter_code
_entity_poly.pdbx_strand_id
1 'polypeptide(L)'
;MNLSLYTVTAFLIIDTDGHRVLAKYYHPKGHPNGESKKLTTLKEQRAFEKGLFQKTKKAGGDIILYDSHLAVYKHSLDLIFYIVGDPTENELMLNAALVAFSDAVMLLLRNQVEKRGVLENLDLVLLCLDETIDDGIIVETDSTTIASRVSRPRADTTEIVINEQTILSAYQTVKEKMQQRIGQL
;
A
#
# COMPACT_ATOMS: atom_id res chain seq x y z
N MET A 1 -7.31 -28.55 0.08
CA MET A 1 -7.49 -27.26 -0.62
C MET A 1 -7.68 -26.20 0.44
N ASN A 2 -6.78 -25.23 0.53
CA ASN A 2 -7.00 -24.06 1.38
C ASN A 2 -8.00 -23.15 0.64
N LEU A 3 -9.16 -22.89 1.25
CA LEU A 3 -10.21 -22.01 0.71
C LEU A 3 -10.27 -20.68 1.49
N SER A 4 -9.27 -20.43 2.34
CA SER A 4 -9.13 -19.19 3.08
C SER A 4 -8.66 -18.06 2.17
N LEU A 5 -9.23 -16.87 2.36
CA LEU A 5 -8.76 -15.64 1.71
C LEU A 5 -7.57 -15.00 2.45
N TYR A 6 -7.31 -15.44 3.68
CA TYR A 6 -6.21 -14.94 4.49
C TYR A 6 -4.90 -15.58 4.04
N THR A 7 -4.08 -14.80 3.34
CA THR A 7 -2.84 -15.26 2.71
C THR A 7 -1.61 -14.55 3.26
N VAL A 8 -1.77 -13.33 3.78
CA VAL A 8 -0.69 -12.52 4.34
C VAL A 8 -0.73 -12.57 5.87
N THR A 9 0.38 -12.96 6.48
CA THR A 9 0.58 -12.92 7.94
C THR A 9 1.30 -11.65 8.39
N ALA A 10 2.20 -11.11 7.58
CA ALA A 10 2.88 -9.85 7.92
C ALA A 10 3.32 -9.07 6.68
N PHE A 11 3.39 -7.75 6.83
CA PHE A 11 4.02 -6.83 5.91
C PHE A 11 5.12 -6.05 6.64
N LEU A 12 6.32 -6.02 6.08
CA LEU A 12 7.49 -5.41 6.72
C LEU A 12 8.23 -4.49 5.74
N ILE A 13 8.74 -3.37 6.25
CA ILE A 13 9.71 -2.52 5.58
C ILE A 13 10.91 -2.42 6.51
N ILE A 14 12.06 -2.90 6.03
CA ILE A 14 13.32 -2.90 6.78
C ILE A 14 14.36 -2.13 5.98
N ASP A 15 15.14 -1.31 6.66
CA ASP A 15 16.30 -0.63 6.08
C ASP A 15 17.43 -1.63 5.78
N THR A 16 18.34 -1.28 4.87
CA THR A 16 19.61 -1.97 4.62
C THR A 16 20.52 -2.14 5.84
N ASP A 17 20.28 -1.40 6.92
CA ASP A 17 20.94 -1.58 8.22
C ASP A 17 20.26 -2.63 9.13
N GLY A 18 19.11 -3.18 8.72
CA GLY A 18 18.32 -4.13 9.51
C GLY A 18 17.39 -3.47 10.54
N HIS A 19 17.18 -2.15 10.43
CA HIS A 19 16.24 -1.41 11.28
C HIS A 19 14.83 -1.46 10.69
N ARG A 20 13.84 -1.74 11.55
CA ARG A 20 12.42 -1.70 11.20
C ARG A 20 12.00 -0.26 10.86
N VAL A 21 11.47 -0.05 9.66
CA VAL A 21 10.81 1.20 9.26
C VAL A 21 9.30 1.08 9.46
N LEU A 22 8.72 -0.02 8.99
CA LEU A 22 7.30 -0.34 9.17
C LEU A 22 7.15 -1.84 9.41
N ALA A 23 6.26 -2.24 10.31
CA ALA A 23 5.88 -3.64 10.48
C ALA A 23 4.40 -3.72 10.85
N LYS A 24 3.62 -4.46 10.05
CA LYS A 24 2.21 -4.75 10.29
C LYS A 24 2.05 -6.27 10.29
N TYR A 25 1.60 -6.81 11.41
CA TYR A 25 1.31 -8.23 11.58
C TYR A 25 -0.21 -8.40 11.60
N TYR A 26 -0.73 -9.31 10.79
CA TYR A 26 -2.16 -9.54 10.64
C TYR A 26 -2.60 -10.73 11.48
N HIS A 27 -3.60 -10.51 12.34
CA HIS A 27 -4.18 -11.52 13.20
C HIS A 27 -5.72 -11.52 13.06
N PRO A 28 -6.25 -11.94 11.90
CA PRO A 28 -7.68 -11.88 11.64
C PRO A 28 -8.44 -12.82 12.58
N LYS A 29 -9.40 -12.27 13.32
CA LYS A 29 -10.24 -13.02 14.27
C LYS A 29 -11.10 -14.10 13.61
N GLY A 30 -11.36 -13.97 12.31
CA GLY A 30 -12.17 -14.89 11.50
C GLY A 30 -11.36 -15.96 10.76
N HIS A 31 -10.06 -16.11 11.04
CA HIS A 31 -9.23 -17.08 10.33
C HIS A 31 -9.74 -18.52 10.54
N PRO A 32 -9.91 -19.34 9.47
CA PRO A 32 -10.52 -20.67 9.56
C PRO A 32 -9.72 -21.67 10.42
N ASN A 33 -8.42 -21.42 10.62
CA ASN A 33 -7.56 -22.21 11.52
C ASN A 33 -7.50 -21.67 12.96
N GLY A 34 -8.39 -20.75 13.35
CA GLY A 34 -8.37 -20.04 14.63
C GLY A 34 -7.35 -18.89 14.67
N GLU A 35 -7.30 -18.13 15.78
CA GLU A 35 -6.29 -17.09 15.99
C GLU A 35 -4.89 -17.71 15.85
N SER A 36 -4.22 -17.46 14.72
CA SER A 36 -2.81 -17.79 14.52
C SER A 36 -1.99 -16.95 15.50
N LYS A 37 -1.74 -17.47 16.71
CA LYS A 37 -0.90 -16.84 17.76
C LYS A 37 0.59 -16.78 17.38
N LYS A 38 0.92 -16.80 16.09
CA LYS A 38 2.29 -16.68 15.60
C LYS A 38 2.70 -15.21 15.69
N LEU A 39 3.92 -14.95 16.19
CA LEU A 39 4.55 -13.62 16.23
C LEU A 39 3.73 -12.55 16.98
N THR A 40 3.09 -12.92 18.09
CA THR A 40 2.32 -11.99 18.93
C THR A 40 3.19 -11.07 19.78
N THR A 41 4.39 -11.51 20.18
CA THR A 41 5.23 -10.69 21.06
C THR A 41 6.25 -9.86 20.27
N LEU A 42 6.49 -8.63 20.72
CA LEU A 42 7.51 -7.74 20.12
C LEU A 42 8.91 -8.38 20.10
N LYS A 43 9.22 -9.23 21.08
CA LYS A 43 10.49 -9.93 21.17
C LYS A 43 10.64 -10.95 20.04
N GLU A 44 9.60 -11.75 19.78
CA GLU A 44 9.57 -12.73 18.69
C GLU A 44 9.60 -12.03 17.33
N GLN A 45 8.82 -10.96 17.14
CA GLN A 45 8.81 -10.18 15.91
C GLN A 45 10.21 -9.64 15.56
N ARG A 46 10.90 -9.02 16.54
CA ARG A 46 12.26 -8.51 16.33
C ARG A 46 13.28 -9.61 16.05
N ALA A 47 13.14 -10.77 16.70
CA ALA A 47 14.01 -11.91 16.46
C ALA A 47 13.82 -12.45 15.03
N PHE A 48 12.56 -12.58 14.60
CA PHE A 48 12.18 -12.99 13.25
C PHE A 48 12.70 -12.01 12.19
N GLU A 49 12.45 -10.70 12.36
CA GLU A 49 12.92 -9.64 11.43
C GLU A 49 14.44 -9.67 11.28
N LYS A 50 15.17 -9.78 12.40
CA LYS A 50 16.63 -9.86 12.38
C LYS A 50 17.12 -11.10 11.64
N GLY A 51 16.47 -12.25 11.85
CA GLY A 51 16.80 -13.49 11.17
C GLY A 51 16.51 -13.43 9.67
N LEU A 52 15.36 -12.89 9.30
CA LEU A 52 14.94 -12.69 7.91
C LEU A 52 15.91 -11.77 7.17
N PHE A 53 16.20 -10.60 7.75
CA PHE A 53 17.14 -9.63 7.19
C PHE A 53 18.55 -10.23 6.97
N GLN A 54 19.06 -11.03 7.91
CA GLN A 54 20.36 -11.69 7.74
C GLN A 54 20.42 -12.61 6.53
N LYS A 55 19.30 -13.25 6.19
CA LYS A 55 19.20 -14.16 5.03
C LYS A 55 18.97 -13.41 3.72
N THR A 56 18.28 -12.28 3.75
CA THR A 56 17.94 -11.50 2.55
C THR A 56 18.83 -10.26 2.35
N LYS A 57 19.91 -10.09 3.13
CA LYS A 57 20.81 -8.93 3.01
C LYS A 57 21.46 -8.82 1.62
N LYS A 58 21.71 -9.94 0.96
CA LYS A 58 22.29 -9.96 -0.39
C LYS A 58 21.17 -9.96 -1.42
N ALA A 59 21.14 -8.94 -2.27
CA ALA A 59 20.27 -8.91 -3.44
C ALA A 59 20.65 -10.07 -4.38
N GLY A 60 19.78 -11.06 -4.48
CA GLY A 60 20.02 -12.27 -5.27
C GLY A 60 18.85 -13.25 -5.33
N GLY A 61 17.68 -12.85 -4.81
CA GLY A 61 16.46 -13.62 -4.85
C GLY A 61 15.29 -12.70 -4.49
N ASP A 62 14.08 -13.17 -4.78
CA ASP A 62 12.83 -12.46 -4.50
C ASP A 62 11.97 -13.22 -3.48
N ILE A 63 12.32 -14.47 -3.16
CA ILE A 63 11.53 -15.37 -2.32
C ILE A 63 12.45 -16.18 -1.42
N ILE A 64 12.05 -16.37 -0.16
CA ILE A 64 12.73 -17.23 0.80
C ILE A 64 11.73 -17.92 1.74
N LEU A 65 12.03 -19.16 2.11
CA LEU A 65 11.36 -19.85 3.21
C LEU A 65 12.21 -19.71 4.48
N TYR A 66 11.70 -19.05 5.51
CA TYR A 66 12.40 -18.83 6.77
C TYR A 66 11.49 -19.14 7.96
N ASP A 67 11.96 -20.00 8.88
CA ASP A 67 11.22 -20.41 10.08
C ASP A 67 9.78 -20.88 9.80
N SER A 68 9.61 -21.68 8.74
CA SER A 68 8.29 -22.13 8.24
C SER A 68 7.35 -21.00 7.83
N HIS A 69 7.87 -19.83 7.48
CA HIS A 69 7.13 -18.73 6.85
C HIS A 69 7.69 -18.47 5.47
N LEU A 70 6.79 -18.32 4.50
CA LEU A 70 7.13 -17.92 3.16
C LEU A 70 7.24 -16.40 3.11
N ALA A 71 8.41 -15.87 2.74
CA ALA A 71 8.64 -14.44 2.63
C ALA A 71 9.04 -14.08 1.21
N VAL A 72 8.24 -13.22 0.58
CA VAL A 72 8.57 -12.59 -0.69
C VAL A 72 9.11 -11.20 -0.38
N TYR A 73 10.19 -10.80 -1.05
CA TYR A 73 10.86 -9.55 -0.78
C TYR A 73 11.35 -8.85 -2.03
N LYS A 74 11.41 -7.51 -1.97
CA LYS A 74 11.86 -6.65 -3.06
C LYS A 74 12.79 -5.59 -2.49
N HIS A 75 13.99 -5.50 -3.07
CA HIS A 75 14.95 -4.47 -2.73
C HIS A 75 14.60 -3.15 -3.43
N SER A 76 14.58 -2.06 -2.65
CA SER A 76 14.70 -0.68 -3.11
C SER A 76 16.06 -0.13 -2.63
N LEU A 77 16.39 1.10 -3.04
CA LEU A 77 17.71 1.73 -2.84
C LEU A 77 18.34 1.45 -1.46
N ASP A 78 17.63 1.84 -0.39
CA ASP A 78 18.01 1.72 1.02
C ASP A 78 16.92 1.02 1.86
N LEU A 79 15.93 0.42 1.21
CA LEU A 79 14.81 -0.28 1.85
C LEU A 79 14.62 -1.67 1.26
N ILE A 80 14.07 -2.57 2.05
CA ILE A 80 13.62 -3.89 1.61
C ILE A 80 12.17 -4.06 2.06
N PHE A 81 11.30 -4.30 1.09
CA PHE A 81 9.88 -4.60 1.31
C PHE A 81 9.69 -6.10 1.44
N TYR A 82 8.86 -6.54 2.39
CA TYR A 82 8.54 -7.95 2.61
C TYR A 82 7.04 -8.15 2.74
N ILE A 83 6.54 -9.21 2.10
CA ILE A 83 5.26 -9.83 2.41
C ILE A 83 5.54 -11.25 2.91
N VAL A 84 4.99 -11.57 4.07
CA VAL A 84 5.11 -12.86 4.73
C VAL A 84 3.77 -13.58 4.69
N GLY A 85 3.77 -14.84 4.28
CA GLY A 85 2.63 -15.74 4.24
C GLY A 85 2.95 -17.09 4.88
N ASP A 86 1.93 -17.95 4.99
CA ASP A 86 2.13 -19.34 5.38
C ASP A 86 2.86 -20.11 4.26
N PRO A 87 3.59 -21.19 4.59
CA PRO A 87 4.45 -21.91 3.64
C PRO A 87 3.68 -22.66 2.55
N THR A 88 2.36 -22.77 2.69
CA THR A 88 1.46 -23.40 1.72
C THR A 88 0.78 -22.41 0.78
N GLU A 89 1.01 -21.10 0.97
CA GLU A 89 0.37 -20.06 0.19
C GLU A 89 1.01 -19.87 -1.18
N ASN A 90 0.27 -19.25 -2.09
CA ASN A 90 0.73 -19.00 -3.45
C ASN A 90 1.73 -17.83 -3.50
N GLU A 91 3.01 -18.19 -3.66
CA GLU A 91 4.14 -17.27 -3.85
C GLU A 91 3.92 -16.21 -4.93
N LEU A 92 3.31 -16.59 -6.06
CA LEU A 92 3.08 -15.66 -7.18
C LEU A 92 2.08 -14.58 -6.82
N MET A 93 1.09 -14.91 -5.99
CA MET A 93 0.08 -13.95 -5.54
C MET A 93 0.68 -12.96 -4.52
N LEU A 94 1.49 -13.46 -3.59
CA LEU A 94 2.24 -12.59 -2.66
C LEU A 94 3.20 -11.66 -3.40
N ASN A 95 3.90 -12.18 -4.42
CA ASN A 95 4.79 -11.38 -5.26
C ASN A 95 4.03 -10.31 -6.06
N ALA A 96 2.88 -10.67 -6.66
CA ALA A 96 2.05 -9.72 -7.37
C ALA A 96 1.60 -8.56 -6.45
N ALA A 97 1.16 -8.85 -5.23
CA ALA A 97 0.82 -7.83 -4.24
C ALA A 97 2.02 -6.96 -3.83
N LEU A 98 3.19 -7.56 -3.64
CA LEU A 98 4.41 -6.83 -3.28
C LEU A 98 4.85 -5.87 -4.38
N VAL A 99 4.82 -6.33 -5.63
CA VAL A 99 5.15 -5.52 -6.81
C VAL A 99 4.13 -4.40 -6.97
N ALA A 100 2.83 -4.70 -6.86
CA ALA A 100 1.77 -3.71 -6.95
C ALA A 100 1.92 -2.60 -5.90
N PHE A 101 2.19 -2.96 -4.65
CA PHE A 101 2.47 -2.01 -3.57
C PHE A 101 3.72 -1.17 -3.87
N SER A 102 4.83 -1.82 -4.22
CA SER A 102 6.10 -1.14 -4.52
C SER A 102 5.95 -0.13 -5.65
N ASP A 103 5.23 -0.50 -6.70
CA ASP A 103 5.04 0.35 -7.89
C ASP A 103 4.02 1.47 -7.60
N ALA A 104 3.00 1.22 -6.77
CA ALA A 104 2.08 2.25 -6.31
C ALA A 104 2.78 3.29 -5.43
N VAL A 105 3.62 2.86 -4.49
CA VAL A 105 4.46 3.76 -3.68
C VAL A 105 5.43 4.55 -4.57
N MET A 106 6.02 3.91 -5.58
CA MET A 106 6.87 4.59 -6.55
C MET A 106 6.13 5.69 -7.31
N LEU A 107 4.88 5.44 -7.72
CA LEU A 107 4.04 6.44 -8.39
C LEU A 107 3.67 7.60 -7.47
N LEU A 108 3.25 7.30 -6.23
CA LEU A 108 2.84 8.30 -5.24
C LEU A 108 4.01 9.20 -4.79
N LEU A 109 5.20 8.61 -4.62
CA LEU A 109 6.42 9.31 -4.19
C LEU A 109 7.26 9.84 -5.36
N ARG A 110 6.73 9.86 -6.60
CA ARG A 110 7.43 10.37 -7.79
C ARG A 110 8.84 9.78 -7.97
N ASN A 111 8.94 8.45 -7.83
CA ASN A 111 10.17 7.66 -7.91
C ASN A 111 11.18 7.84 -6.76
N GLN A 112 10.83 8.55 -5.68
CA GLN A 112 11.69 8.71 -4.50
C GLN A 112 11.41 7.64 -3.44
N VAL A 113 11.60 6.37 -3.80
CA VAL A 113 11.42 5.22 -2.88
C VAL A 113 12.70 4.98 -2.09
N GLU A 114 13.10 5.98 -1.31
CA GLU A 114 14.19 5.91 -0.34
C GLU A 114 13.64 6.04 1.09
N LYS A 115 14.42 5.65 2.10
CA LYS A 115 14.03 5.69 3.51
C LYS A 115 13.47 7.04 3.93
N ARG A 116 14.12 8.12 3.50
CA ARG A 116 13.67 9.49 3.79
C ARG A 116 12.32 9.77 3.15
N GLY A 117 12.15 9.48 1.86
CA GLY A 117 10.90 9.72 1.13
C GLY A 117 9.72 8.94 1.71
N VAL A 118 9.96 7.69 2.12
CA VAL A 118 8.95 6.84 2.79
C VAL A 118 8.60 7.37 4.18
N LEU A 119 9.56 7.86 4.96
CA LEU A 119 9.31 8.40 6.30
C LEU A 119 8.61 9.77 6.26
N GLU A 120 8.94 10.62 5.29
CA GLU A 120 8.31 11.93 5.10
C GLU A 120 6.84 11.81 4.67
N ASN A 121 6.49 10.74 3.96
CA ASN A 121 5.15 10.48 3.41
C ASN A 121 4.56 9.15 3.94
N LEU A 122 4.78 8.87 5.23
CA LEU A 122 4.40 7.59 5.84
C LEU A 122 2.87 7.37 5.82
N ASP A 123 2.10 8.44 5.93
CA ASP A 123 0.65 8.45 5.83
C ASP A 123 0.16 7.91 4.47
N LEU A 124 0.75 8.39 3.37
CA LEU A 124 0.44 7.89 2.02
C LEU A 124 0.84 6.42 1.85
N VAL A 125 1.99 6.03 2.39
CA VAL A 125 2.46 4.63 2.35
C VAL A 125 1.54 3.69 3.12
N LEU A 126 1.02 4.14 4.28
CA LEU A 126 0.05 3.38 5.07
C LEU A 126 -1.30 3.25 4.36
N LEU A 127 -1.80 4.32 3.74
CA LEU A 127 -3.02 4.25 2.93
C LEU A 127 -2.84 3.32 1.72
N CYS A 128 -1.68 3.37 1.08
CA CYS A 128 -1.33 2.45 0.00
C CYS A 128 -1.29 0.99 0.48
N LEU A 129 -0.80 0.74 1.69
CA LEU A 129 -0.80 -0.59 2.29
C LEU A 129 -2.23 -1.08 2.54
N ASP A 130 -3.11 -0.23 3.10
CA ASP A 130 -4.49 -0.59 3.40
C ASP A 130 -5.33 -0.87 2.12
N GLU A 131 -5.07 -0.17 1.02
CA GLU A 131 -5.69 -0.47 -0.28
C GLU A 131 -5.14 -1.76 -0.94
N THR A 132 -3.92 -2.19 -0.57
CA THR A 132 -3.32 -3.42 -1.11
C THR A 132 -3.73 -4.65 -0.29
N ILE A 133 -3.64 -4.56 1.04
CA ILE A 133 -3.82 -5.68 1.98
C ILE A 133 -4.73 -5.22 3.13
N ASP A 134 -5.89 -5.87 3.23
CA ASP A 134 -6.85 -5.66 4.31
C ASP A 134 -6.88 -6.88 5.25
N ASP A 135 -6.43 -6.70 6.49
CA ASP A 135 -6.40 -7.73 7.54
C ASP A 135 -5.86 -9.11 7.12
N GLY A 136 -4.85 -9.13 6.24
CA GLY A 136 -4.21 -10.33 5.73
C GLY A 136 -4.80 -10.89 4.44
N ILE A 137 -5.78 -10.20 3.85
CA ILE A 137 -6.39 -10.50 2.55
C ILE A 137 -5.82 -9.52 1.52
N ILE A 138 -5.36 -10.04 0.39
CA ILE A 138 -4.95 -9.21 -0.75
C ILE A 138 -6.21 -8.70 -1.45
N VAL A 139 -6.38 -7.39 -1.50
CA VAL A 139 -7.59 -6.75 -2.05
C VAL A 139 -7.36 -6.27 -3.48
N GLU A 140 -6.19 -5.70 -3.76
CA GLU A 140 -5.86 -5.12 -5.05
C GLU A 140 -4.43 -5.46 -5.45
N THR A 141 -4.23 -5.78 -6.73
CA THR A 141 -2.91 -6.10 -7.30
C THR A 141 -2.53 -5.20 -8.47
N ASP A 142 -3.34 -4.19 -8.78
CA ASP A 142 -3.00 -3.17 -9.78
C ASP A 142 -2.49 -1.89 -9.13
N SER A 143 -1.23 -1.54 -9.40
CA SER A 143 -0.56 -0.39 -8.79
C SER A 143 -1.21 0.95 -9.16
N THR A 144 -1.71 1.09 -10.39
CA THR A 144 -2.36 2.32 -10.85
C THR A 144 -3.69 2.55 -10.15
N THR A 145 -4.45 1.49 -9.95
CA THR A 145 -5.73 1.51 -9.23
C THR A 145 -5.50 1.87 -7.77
N ILE A 146 -4.54 1.23 -7.09
CA ILE A 146 -4.16 1.53 -5.70
C ILE A 146 -3.81 3.02 -5.57
N ALA A 147 -2.86 3.50 -6.36
CA ALA A 147 -2.43 4.90 -6.31
C ALA A 147 -3.57 5.89 -6.64
N SER A 148 -4.48 5.53 -7.56
CA SER A 148 -5.64 6.36 -7.88
C SER A 148 -6.65 6.45 -6.74
N ARG A 149 -6.77 5.41 -5.90
CA ARG A 149 -7.67 5.42 -4.73
C ARG A 149 -7.07 6.21 -3.58
N VAL A 150 -5.76 6.04 -3.34
CA VAL A 150 -5.02 6.79 -2.30
C VAL A 150 -4.91 8.27 -2.61
N SER A 151 -4.73 8.64 -3.89
CA SER A 151 -4.57 10.03 -4.33
C SER A 151 -5.88 10.80 -4.46
N ARG A 152 -7.04 10.11 -4.46
CA ARG A 152 -8.33 10.80 -4.42
C ARG A 152 -8.37 11.56 -3.09
N PRO A 153 -8.48 12.90 -3.11
CA PRO A 153 -8.81 13.61 -1.90
C PRO A 153 -10.07 12.96 -1.35
N ARG A 154 -10.12 12.69 -0.04
CA ARG A 154 -11.42 12.57 0.62
C ARG A 154 -12.26 13.71 0.08
N ALA A 155 -13.52 13.43 -0.26
CA ALA A 155 -14.47 14.48 -0.61
C ALA A 155 -14.71 15.36 0.62
N ASP A 156 -13.69 16.12 1.03
CA ASP A 156 -13.84 17.24 1.93
C ASP A 156 -14.61 18.29 1.14
N THR A 157 -15.73 18.63 1.71
CA THR A 157 -16.87 19.32 1.12
C THR A 157 -16.65 20.83 1.01
N THR A 158 -15.41 21.28 0.92
CA THR A 158 -14.97 22.68 0.81
C THR A 158 -13.51 22.64 0.34
N GLU A 159 -13.19 22.75 -0.94
CA GLU A 159 -13.09 24.02 -1.65
C GLU A 159 -13.27 23.75 -3.14
N ILE A 160 -14.45 24.07 -3.67
CA ILE A 160 -14.51 24.47 -5.07
C ILE A 160 -13.63 25.72 -5.13
N VAL A 161 -12.46 25.64 -5.74
CA VAL A 161 -11.68 26.82 -6.13
C VAL A 161 -12.52 27.50 -7.20
N ILE A 162 -13.43 28.38 -6.76
CA ILE A 162 -14.22 29.23 -7.63
C ILE A 162 -13.24 30.24 -8.20
N ASN A 163 -12.59 29.86 -9.30
CA ASN A 163 -11.73 30.75 -10.06
C ASN A 163 -12.61 31.89 -10.60
N GLU A 164 -12.18 33.14 -10.47
CA GLU A 164 -12.95 34.31 -10.90
C GLU A 164 -13.33 34.23 -12.38
N GLN A 165 -12.51 33.53 -13.18
CA GLN A 165 -12.79 33.20 -14.57
C GLN A 165 -14.04 32.34 -14.75
N THR A 166 -14.31 31.40 -13.85
CA THR A 166 -15.51 30.54 -13.90
C THR A 166 -16.78 31.33 -13.58
N ILE A 167 -16.72 32.26 -12.62
CA ILE A 167 -17.84 33.18 -12.33
C ILE A 167 -18.10 34.10 -13.53
N LEU A 168 -17.04 34.65 -14.14
CA LEU A 168 -17.16 35.52 -15.31
C LEU A 168 -17.77 34.80 -16.52
N SER A 169 -17.34 33.57 -16.81
CA SER A 169 -17.92 32.75 -17.88
C SER A 169 -19.37 32.35 -17.59
N ALA A 170 -19.71 32.07 -16.32
CA ALA A 170 -21.09 31.80 -15.93
C ALA A 170 -21.98 33.05 -16.08
N TYR A 171 -21.49 34.22 -15.67
CA TYR A 171 -22.21 35.49 -15.82
C TYR A 171 -22.41 35.87 -17.29
N GLN A 172 -21.40 35.68 -18.15
CA GLN A 172 -21.53 35.88 -19.60
C GLN A 172 -22.57 34.93 -20.20
N THR A 173 -22.56 33.66 -19.83
CA THR A 173 -23.52 32.66 -20.32
C THR A 173 -24.96 32.97 -19.88
N VAL A 174 -25.14 33.44 -18.63
CA VAL A 174 -26.45 33.86 -18.12
C VAL A 174 -26.92 35.13 -18.85
N LYS A 175 -26.04 36.12 -19.04
CA LYS A 175 -26.36 37.34 -19.78
C LYS A 175 -26.76 37.04 -21.22
N GLU A 176 -26.01 36.19 -21.92
CA GLU A 176 -26.34 35.78 -23.30
C GLU A 176 -27.68 35.06 -23.37
N LYS A 177 -27.97 34.12 -22.46
CA LYS A 177 -29.28 33.45 -22.41
C LYS A 177 -30.43 34.39 -22.09
N MET A 178 -30.21 35.39 -21.24
CA MET A 178 -31.23 36.37 -20.90
C MET A 178 -31.50 37.33 -22.08
N GLN A 179 -30.45 37.73 -22.79
CA GLN A 179 -30.55 38.58 -23.97
C GLN A 179 -31.22 37.85 -25.15
N GLN A 180 -30.94 36.56 -25.34
CA GLN A 180 -31.65 35.72 -26.32
C GLN A 180 -33.13 35.54 -26.00
N ARG A 181 -33.51 35.45 -24.72
CA ARG A 181 -34.94 35.37 -24.32
C ARG A 181 -35.68 36.69 -24.47
N ILE A 182 -35.01 37.84 -24.29
CA ILE A 182 -35.62 39.16 -24.44
C ILE A 182 -35.76 39.56 -25.93
N GLY A 183 -34.89 39.05 -26.81
CA GLY A 183 -35.00 39.27 -28.27
C GLY A 183 -35.99 38.35 -28.99
N GLN A 184 -36.66 37.44 -28.29
CA GLN A 184 -37.71 36.53 -28.84
C GLN A 184 -39.13 36.91 -28.40
N LEU A 185 -39.30 38.05 -27.73
CA LEU A 185 -40.58 38.73 -27.47
C LEU A 185 -40.70 39.95 -28.40
#